data_AF-A0A1M7AV69-F1
#
_entry.id   AF-A0A1M7AV69-F1
#
_cell.length_a   1.000
_cell.length_b   1.000
_cell.length_c   1.000
_cell.angle_alpha   90.00
_cell.angle_beta   90.00
_cell.angle_gamma   90.00
#
_symmetry.space_group_name_H-M   'P 1'
#
loop_
_entity.id
_entity.type
_entity.pdbx_description
1 polymer ?
#
loop_
_entity_poly.entity_id
_entity_poly.type
_entity_poly.pdbx_seq_one_letter_code
_entity_poly.pdbx_strand_id
1 'polypeptide(L)'
;MKKSVLYFVITACSFVITSCGSANISDQKDGLSYETVIKAKSVENEYSFIRQNCNDCKVKSQSLSENNGKPFDVITVEKTDGTTLKYYFDIKSFYGKFY
;
A
#
# COMPACT_ATOMS: atom_id res chain seq x y z
N MET A 1 16.19 -41.76 55.59
CA MET A 1 15.65 -40.54 56.23
C MET A 1 16.23 -39.35 55.48
N LYS A 2 15.45 -38.74 54.56
CA LYS A 2 15.03 -37.32 54.55
C LYS A 2 16.22 -36.36 54.74
N LYS A 3 16.59 -35.50 53.79
CA LYS A 3 15.73 -34.48 53.16
C LYS A 3 16.25 -34.09 51.77
N SER A 4 15.34 -34.09 50.80
CA SER A 4 15.48 -33.46 49.49
C SER A 4 15.48 -31.94 49.64
N VAL A 5 16.35 -31.23 48.92
CA VAL A 5 16.20 -29.79 48.68
C VAL A 5 16.13 -29.58 47.16
N LEU A 6 14.90 -29.38 46.73
CA LEU A 6 14.45 -29.05 45.38
C LEU A 6 14.65 -27.55 45.17
N TYR A 7 15.68 -27.14 44.44
CA TYR A 7 15.80 -25.75 43.99
C TYR A 7 15.08 -25.60 42.65
N PHE A 8 13.82 -25.19 42.74
CA PHE A 8 13.04 -24.60 41.64
C PHE A 8 13.73 -23.30 41.21
N VAL A 9 14.60 -23.38 40.19
CA VAL A 9 15.06 -22.18 39.49
C VAL A 9 13.93 -21.79 38.54
N ILE A 10 13.03 -20.95 39.05
CA ILE A 10 12.06 -20.20 38.27
C ILE A 10 12.88 -19.13 37.53
N THR A 11 13.52 -19.51 36.43
CA THR A 11 14.12 -18.52 35.53
C THR A 11 12.98 -17.86 34.80
N ALA A 12 12.69 -16.64 35.22
CA ALA A 12 11.69 -15.73 34.70
C ALA A 12 11.56 -15.83 33.17
N CYS A 13 10.41 -16.31 32.74
CA CYS A 13 9.90 -16.13 31.39
C CYS A 13 9.78 -14.62 31.16
N SER A 14 10.84 -14.03 30.61
CA SER A 14 10.85 -12.64 30.18
C SER A 14 10.06 -12.60 28.88
N PHE A 15 8.73 -12.57 29.03
CA PHE A 15 7.80 -12.16 27.99
C PHE A 15 8.21 -10.75 27.57
N VAL A 16 9.03 -10.68 26.53
CA VAL A 16 9.19 -9.46 25.75
C VAL A 16 7.85 -9.28 25.05
N ILE A 17 6.97 -8.52 25.69
CA ILE A 17 5.83 -7.90 25.04
C ILE A 17 6.42 -6.93 24.02
N THR A 18 6.71 -7.45 22.84
CA THR A 18 6.88 -6.66 21.63
C THR A 18 5.56 -5.92 21.45
N SER A 19 5.56 -4.67 21.92
CA SER A 19 4.54 -3.69 21.59
C SER A 19 4.56 -3.56 20.07
N CYS A 20 3.66 -4.28 19.39
CA CYS A 20 3.14 -3.79 18.12
C CYS A 20 2.45 -2.47 18.47
N GLY A 21 3.19 -1.37 18.35
CA GLY A 21 2.59 -0.07 18.24
C GLY A 21 1.65 -0.14 17.04
N SER A 22 0.34 -0.17 17.30
CA SER A 22 -0.65 0.09 16.28
C SER A 22 -0.34 1.49 15.75
N ALA A 23 0.40 1.53 14.65
CA ALA A 23 0.49 2.72 13.83
C ALA A 23 -0.97 3.10 13.56
N ASN A 24 -1.34 4.32 13.95
CA ASN A 24 -2.56 4.92 13.45
C ASN A 24 -2.34 5.00 11.93
N ILE A 25 -2.82 3.98 11.22
CA ILE A 25 -2.86 3.97 9.76
C ILE A 25 -3.85 5.08 9.43
N SER A 26 -3.34 6.31 9.30
CA SER A 26 -4.04 7.31 8.51
C SER A 26 -4.36 6.62 7.20
N ASP A 27 -5.60 6.69 6.73
CA ASP A 27 -6.06 6.20 5.44
C ASP A 27 -5.31 6.92 4.30
N GLN A 28 -4.00 6.71 4.21
CA GLN A 28 -3.11 7.38 3.30
C GLN A 28 -3.34 6.73 1.96
N LYS A 29 -4.09 7.45 1.13
CA LYS A 29 -4.31 7.08 -0.26
C LYS A 29 -3.05 7.44 -1.04
N ASP A 30 -2.08 6.54 -1.00
CA ASP A 30 -0.84 6.64 -1.78
C ASP A 30 -1.02 6.14 -3.22
N GLY A 31 -2.13 5.46 -3.50
CA GLY A 31 -2.46 4.92 -4.82
C GLY A 31 -1.69 3.66 -5.17
N LEU A 32 -0.98 3.01 -4.25
CA LEU A 32 -0.11 1.85 -4.56
C LEU A 32 -0.82 0.50 -4.48
N SER A 33 -2.11 0.49 -4.13
CA SER A 33 -2.96 -0.70 -4.16
C SER A 33 -4.41 -0.36 -4.45
N TYR A 34 -5.27 -1.38 -4.56
CA TYR A 34 -6.71 -1.19 -4.71
C TYR A 34 -7.37 -0.62 -3.44
N GLU A 35 -6.77 -0.84 -2.27
CA GLU A 35 -7.24 -0.35 -0.98
C GLU A 35 -6.89 1.13 -0.77
N THR A 36 -5.74 1.57 -1.27
CA THR A 36 -5.24 2.95 -1.14
C THR A 36 -5.46 3.81 -2.39
N VAL A 37 -6.43 3.45 -3.22
CA VAL A 37 -6.71 4.05 -4.53
C VAL A 37 -6.89 5.57 -4.52
N ILE A 38 -6.41 6.23 -5.58
CA ILE A 38 -6.66 7.66 -5.86
C ILE A 38 -7.93 7.83 -6.69
N LYS A 39 -8.85 8.69 -6.25
CA LYS A 39 -10.04 9.02 -7.06
C LYS A 39 -9.68 10.03 -8.13
N ALA A 40 -9.63 9.61 -9.39
CA ALA A 40 -9.33 10.48 -10.51
C ALA A 40 -10.59 11.15 -11.05
N LYS A 41 -10.47 12.44 -11.41
CA LYS A 41 -11.54 13.20 -12.08
C LYS A 41 -11.37 13.26 -13.60
N SER A 42 -10.16 12.99 -14.08
CA SER A 42 -9.78 12.98 -15.50
C SER A 42 -8.45 12.24 -15.65
N VAL A 43 -8.10 11.87 -16.88
CA VAL A 43 -6.78 11.30 -17.21
C VAL A 43 -5.65 12.27 -16.83
N GLU A 44 -5.81 13.56 -17.08
CA GLU A 44 -4.81 14.58 -16.71
C GLU A 44 -4.54 14.61 -15.19
N ASN A 45 -5.57 14.37 -14.37
CA ASN A 45 -5.44 14.32 -12.93
C ASN A 45 -4.55 13.14 -12.47
N GLU A 46 -4.62 11.99 -13.15
CA GLU A 46 -3.80 10.80 -12.86
C GLU A 46 -2.31 11.08 -13.09
N TYR A 47 -1.97 11.56 -14.28
CA TYR A 47 -0.59 11.91 -14.61
C TYR A 47 -0.04 13.04 -13.74
N SER A 48 -0.88 14.00 -13.36
CA SER A 48 -0.47 15.08 -12.45
C SER A 48 -0.19 14.57 -11.04
N PHE A 49 -0.98 13.63 -10.54
CA PHE A 49 -0.70 12.97 -9.26
C PHE A 49 0.65 12.24 -9.30
N ILE A 50 0.90 11.43 -10.33
CA ILE A 50 2.19 10.72 -10.46
C ILE A 50 3.37 11.69 -10.47
N ARG A 51 3.29 12.78 -11.24
CA ARG A 51 4.36 13.78 -11.31
C ARG A 51 4.62 14.47 -9.96
N GLN A 52 3.60 14.67 -9.13
CA GLN A 52 3.73 15.31 -7.83
C GLN A 52 4.26 14.33 -6.76
N ASN A 53 3.93 13.04 -6.89
CA ASN A 53 4.21 12.04 -5.87
C ASN A 53 5.42 11.15 -6.18
N CYS A 54 5.88 11.12 -7.44
CA CYS A 54 7.11 10.42 -7.84
C CYS A 54 7.92 11.27 -8.83
N ASN A 55 8.82 12.09 -8.28
CA ASN A 55 9.63 13.04 -9.05
C ASN A 55 10.67 12.36 -9.96
N ASP A 56 11.07 11.13 -9.66
CA ASP A 56 12.10 10.35 -10.35
C ASP A 56 11.51 9.20 -11.20
N CYS A 57 10.18 9.12 -11.31
CA CYS A 57 9.50 8.08 -12.05
C CYS A 57 9.33 8.41 -13.55
N LYS A 58 9.50 7.38 -14.38
CA LYS A 58 9.10 7.38 -15.79
C LYS A 58 7.90 6.46 -16.00
N VAL A 59 6.86 6.94 -16.68
CA VAL A 59 5.71 6.09 -17.05
C VAL A 59 6.16 5.04 -18.06
N LYS A 60 5.82 3.78 -17.81
CA LYS A 60 6.17 2.63 -18.67
C LYS A 60 4.96 2.11 -19.43
N SER A 61 3.83 1.99 -18.75
CA SER A 61 2.60 1.48 -19.34
C SER A 61 1.38 1.94 -18.56
N GLN A 62 0.23 1.85 -19.21
CA GLN A 62 -1.09 2.04 -18.62
C GLN A 62 -1.95 0.85 -19.03
N SER A 63 -2.79 0.38 -18.13
CA SER A 63 -3.77 -0.67 -18.41
C SER A 63 -5.07 -0.38 -17.67
N LEU A 64 -6.18 -0.63 -18.35
CA LEU A 64 -7.48 -0.72 -17.70
C LEU A 64 -7.57 -2.02 -16.90
N SER A 65 -8.06 -1.94 -15.68
CA SER A 65 -8.31 -3.08 -14.82
C SER A 65 -9.69 -2.97 -14.16
N GLU A 66 -10.24 -4.11 -13.74
CA GLU A 66 -11.46 -4.16 -12.96
C GLU A 66 -11.19 -4.91 -11.67
N ASN A 67 -11.65 -4.34 -10.55
CA ASN A 67 -11.63 -5.02 -9.26
C ASN A 67 -12.99 -4.82 -8.58
N ASN A 68 -13.67 -5.93 -8.25
CA ASN A 68 -15.00 -5.94 -7.65
C ASN A 68 -16.03 -5.09 -8.42
N GLY A 69 -16.06 -5.20 -9.77
CA GLY A 69 -17.00 -4.47 -10.62
C GLY A 69 -16.74 -2.96 -10.73
N LYS A 70 -15.58 -2.48 -10.25
CA LYS A 70 -15.16 -1.08 -10.39
C LYS A 70 -14.03 -0.97 -11.41
N PRO A 71 -14.10 -0.02 -12.36
CA PRO A 71 -13.03 0.22 -13.31
C PRO A 71 -11.90 1.04 -12.67
N PHE A 72 -10.66 0.66 -12.99
CA PHE A 72 -9.46 1.35 -12.57
C PHE A 72 -8.51 1.54 -13.74
N ASP A 73 -7.82 2.67 -13.78
CA ASP A 73 -6.61 2.79 -14.56
C ASP A 73 -5.40 2.47 -13.67
N VAL A 74 -4.56 1.57 -14.17
CA VAL A 74 -3.32 1.15 -13.50
C VAL A 74 -2.15 1.65 -14.32
N ILE A 75 -1.39 2.59 -13.78
CA ILE A 75 -0.21 3.18 -14.44
C ILE A 75 1.05 2.58 -13.80
N THR A 76 1.84 1.89 -14.61
CA THR A 76 3.15 1.38 -14.19
C THR A 76 4.21 2.42 -14.46
N VAL A 77 5.02 2.72 -13.46
CA VAL A 77 6.17 3.61 -13.55
C VAL A 77 7.46 2.89 -13.16
N GLU A 78 8.59 3.41 -13.63
CA GLU A 78 9.93 2.92 -13.32
C GLU A 78 10.75 4.06 -12.72
N LYS A 79 11.36 3.82 -11.57
CA LYS A 79 12.29 4.75 -10.91
C LYS A 79 13.67 4.68 -11.55
N THR A 80 14.54 5.62 -11.19
CA THR A 80 15.91 5.67 -11.70
C THR A 80 16.76 4.46 -11.30
N ASP A 81 16.41 3.78 -10.21
CA ASP A 81 17.07 2.55 -9.74
C ASP A 81 16.57 1.27 -10.46
N GLY A 82 15.61 1.41 -11.39
CA GLY A 82 14.99 0.30 -12.12
C GLY A 82 13.80 -0.33 -11.39
N THR A 83 13.47 0.11 -10.17
CA THR A 83 12.29 -0.37 -9.43
C THR A 83 11.02 0.06 -10.13
N THR A 84 10.05 -0.85 -10.25
CA THR A 84 8.73 -0.52 -10.81
C THR A 84 7.69 -0.34 -9.71
N LEU A 85 6.81 0.64 -9.89
CA LEU A 85 5.63 0.87 -9.05
C LEU A 85 4.37 0.87 -9.92
N LYS A 86 3.23 0.55 -9.31
CA LYS A 86 1.92 0.66 -9.93
C LYS A 86 1.08 1.65 -9.15
N TYR A 87 0.53 2.63 -9.85
CA TYR A 87 -0.47 3.54 -9.31
C TYR A 87 -1.85 3.13 -9.79
N TYR A 88 -2.81 3.06 -8.88
CA TYR A 88 -4.19 2.65 -9.08
C TYR A 88 -5.10 3.87 -8.95
N PHE A 89 -5.89 4.12 -9.99
CA PHE A 89 -6.82 5.24 -10.07
C PHE A 89 -8.25 4.73 -10.22
N ASP A 90 -9.15 5.17 -9.34
CA ASP A 90 -10.60 4.95 -9.49
C ASP A 90 -11.11 5.94 -10.54
N ILE A 91 -11.48 5.38 -11.70
CA ILE A 91 -11.93 6.13 -12.88
C ILE A 91 -13.44 6.06 -13.07
N LYS A 92 -14.20 5.51 -12.11
CA LYS A 92 -15.67 5.36 -12.18
C LYS A 92 -16.38 6.67 -12.52
N SER A 93 -15.79 7.80 -12.16
CA SER A 93 -16.38 9.12 -12.38
C SER A 93 -16.45 9.51 -13.87
N PHE A 94 -15.58 8.98 -14.73
CA PHE A 94 -15.50 9.35 -16.15
C PHE A 94 -15.41 8.17 -17.13
N TYR A 95 -15.04 6.98 -16.67
CA TYR A 95 -15.18 5.76 -17.45
C TYR A 95 -16.65 5.56 -17.82
N GLY A 96 -16.94 5.30 -19.10
CA GLY A 96 -18.31 5.11 -19.56
C GLY A 96 -18.90 6.23 -20.39
N LYS A 97 -18.41 7.46 -20.21
CA LYS A 97 -19.30 8.64 -20.33
C LYS A 97 -19.13 9.49 -21.58
N PHE A 98 -18.08 9.24 -22.36
CA PHE A 98 -17.73 10.07 -23.53
C PHE A 98 -17.65 9.24 -24.81
N TYR A 99 -18.44 8.18 -24.90
CA TYR A 99 -18.59 7.32 -26.08
C TYR A 99 -19.96 7.49 -26.70
#